data_AF-A0A9D4L8T8-F1
#
_entry.id   AF-A0A9D4L8T8-F1
#
_cell.length_a   1.000
_cell.length_b   1.000
_cell.length_c   1.000
_cell.angle_alpha   90.00
_cell.angle_beta   90.00
_cell.angle_gamma   90.00
#
_symmetry.space_group_name_H-M   'P 1'
#
loop_
_entity.id
_entity.type
_entity.pdbx_description
1 polymer ?
#
loop_
_entity_poly.entity_id
_entity_poly.type
_entity_poly.pdbx_seq_one_letter_code
_entity_poly.pdbx_strand_id
1 'polypeptide(L)'
;MYTRDAVNSLLETQTTAGKRHVLIFHCEFSSERGPRMYRHLRSQDRALNQDHYPKLNFPEVYLLHGGYKAFYESHGDLCDPDSYTPMLHLDHCADLRHFRVKSKTWTAGSEKVSSRRHRSRIFPSGLDF
;
A
#
# COMPACT_ATOMS: atom_id res chain seq x y z
N MET A 1 1.91 -1.90 10.10
CA MET A 1 0.89 -2.84 9.57
C MET A 1 1.34 -3.36 8.22
N TYR A 2 1.69 -4.65 8.14
CA TYR A 2 2.26 -5.24 6.92
C TYR A 2 1.36 -6.30 6.27
N THR A 3 0.23 -6.66 6.90
CA THR A 3 -0.73 -7.65 6.38
C THR A 3 -2.09 -7.01 6.11
N ARG A 4 -2.86 -7.62 5.20
CA ARG A 4 -4.25 -7.20 4.93
C ARG A 4 -5.15 -7.39 6.14
N ASP A 5 -4.96 -8.49 6.86
CA ASP A 5 -5.73 -8.78 8.07
C ASP A 5 -5.56 -7.69 9.13
N ALA A 6 -4.33 -7.18 9.31
CA ALA A 6 -4.09 -6.07 10.23
C ALA A 6 -4.81 -4.77 9.81
N VAL A 7 -4.95 -4.54 8.50
CA VAL A 7 -5.75 -3.42 7.98
C VAL A 7 -7.24 -3.62 8.27
N ASN A 8 -7.75 -4.83 8.08
CA ASN A 8 -9.15 -5.13 8.36
C ASN A 8 -9.47 -4.99 9.85
N SER A 9 -8.63 -5.54 10.73
CA SER A 9 -8.79 -5.37 12.17
C SER A 9 -8.70 -3.90 12.61
N LEU A 10 -7.89 -3.08 11.95
CA LEU A 10 -7.87 -1.64 12.19
C LEU A 10 -9.20 -0.97 11.81
N LEU A 11 -9.79 -1.37 10.68
CA LEU A 11 -11.06 -0.83 10.22
C LEU A 11 -12.24 -1.26 11.11
N GLU A 12 -12.16 -2.43 11.72
CA GLU A 12 -13.10 -2.92 12.73
C GLU A 12 -12.98 -2.19 14.07
N THR A 13 -11.81 -1.60 14.35
CA THR A 13 -11.61 -0.84 15.59
C THR A 13 -12.42 0.46 15.51
N GLN A 14 -13.40 0.62 16.40
CA GLN A 14 -14.19 1.84 16.47
C GLN A 14 -13.28 3.05 16.69
N THR A 15 -13.27 4.00 15.74
CA THR A 15 -12.62 5.28 15.95
C THR A 15 -13.42 6.05 16.99
N THR A 16 -12.78 6.37 18.12
CA THR A 16 -13.45 7.08 19.22
C THR A 16 -13.85 8.46 18.73
N ALA A 17 -15.14 8.79 18.80
CA ALA A 17 -15.67 10.09 18.44
C ALA A 17 -14.88 11.20 19.18
N GLY A 18 -14.20 12.07 18.42
CA GLY A 18 -13.47 13.22 18.94
C GLY A 18 -11.94 13.17 18.82
N LYS A 19 -11.32 12.04 18.45
CA LYS A 19 -9.88 11.96 18.18
C LYS A 19 -9.60 11.88 16.68
N ARG A 20 -8.69 12.73 16.20
CA ARG A 20 -8.18 12.64 14.83
C ARG A 20 -7.12 11.55 14.75
N HIS A 21 -7.34 10.58 13.87
CA HIS A 21 -6.39 9.51 13.61
C HIS A 21 -5.67 9.79 12.28
N VAL A 22 -4.34 9.85 12.33
CA VAL A 22 -3.48 9.99 11.15
C VAL A 22 -2.75 8.68 10.92
N LEU A 23 -2.88 8.12 9.73
CA LEU A 23 -2.15 6.90 9.35
C LEU A 23 -1.03 7.25 8.39
N ILE A 24 0.19 6.80 8.69
CA ILE A 24 1.35 6.95 7.80
C ILE A 24 1.77 5.56 7.33
N PHE A 25 1.67 5.32 6.02
CA PHE A 25 2.19 4.11 5.40
C PHE A 25 3.63 4.34 4.94
N HIS A 26 4.45 3.30 5.09
CA HIS A 26 5.78 3.27 4.51
C HIS A 26 6.20 1.82 4.22
N CYS A 27 7.26 1.67 3.44
CA CYS A 27 8.07 0.45 3.43
C CYS A 27 9.54 0.84 3.31
N GLU A 28 10.41 -0.04 2.82
CA GLU A 28 11.84 0.29 2.64
C GLU A 28 12.05 1.51 1.74
N PHE A 29 11.39 1.52 0.57
CA PHE A 29 11.47 2.62 -0.42
C PHE A 29 10.14 3.34 -0.66
N SER A 30 9.07 2.93 0.00
CA SER A 30 7.68 3.41 -0.23
C SER A 30 7.18 3.40 -1.69
N SER A 31 7.78 2.61 -2.58
CA SER A 31 7.39 2.54 -4.00
C SER A 31 6.28 1.52 -4.29
N GLU A 32 6.30 0.37 -3.59
CA GLU A 32 5.42 -0.77 -3.91
C GLU A 32 4.56 -1.20 -2.72
N ARG A 33 5.17 -1.74 -1.67
CA ARG A 33 4.46 -2.34 -0.52
C ARG A 33 3.60 -1.32 0.23
N GLY A 34 4.15 -0.15 0.54
CA GLY A 34 3.42 0.94 1.20
C GLY A 34 2.21 1.43 0.41
N PRO A 35 2.39 1.89 -0.86
CA PRO A 35 1.28 2.32 -1.71
C PRO A 35 0.23 1.25 -1.95
N ARG A 36 0.64 -0.02 -2.06
CA ARG A 36 -0.29 -1.14 -2.22
C ARG A 36 -1.20 -1.29 -1.01
N MET A 37 -0.64 -1.22 0.21
CA MET A 37 -1.43 -1.34 1.43
C MET A 37 -2.33 -0.12 1.66
N TYR A 38 -1.82 1.08 1.36
CA TYR A 38 -2.60 2.32 1.37
C TYR A 38 -3.88 2.20 0.52
N ARG A 39 -3.74 1.75 -0.74
CA ARG A 39 -4.89 1.58 -1.65
C ARG A 39 -5.87 0.53 -1.13
N HIS A 40 -5.36 -0.56 -0.54
CA HIS A 40 -6.19 -1.59 0.05
C HIS A 40 -7.03 -1.05 1.22
N LEU A 41 -6.41 -0.34 2.18
CA LEU A 41 -7.11 0.29 3.30
C LEU A 41 -8.21 1.23 2.79
N ARG A 42 -7.89 2.13 1.84
CA ARG A 42 -8.87 3.09 1.33
C ARG A 42 -10.03 2.40 0.60
N SER A 43 -9.76 1.33 -0.14
CA SER A 43 -10.80 0.54 -0.81
C SER A 43 -11.73 -0.14 0.19
N GLN A 44 -11.19 -0.73 1.26
CA GLN A 44 -12.01 -1.37 2.30
C GLN A 44 -12.80 -0.34 3.12
N ASP A 45 -12.17 0.77 3.54
CA ASP A 45 -12.85 1.85 4.27
C ASP A 45 -14.02 2.44 3.46
N ARG A 46 -13.85 2.59 2.14
CA ARG A 46 -14.93 3.03 1.24
C ARG A 46 -16.02 1.99 1.07
N ALA A 47 -15.69 0.70 1.00
CA ALA A 47 -16.70 -0.36 0.92
C ALA A 47 -17.54 -0.43 2.20
N LEU A 48 -16.92 -0.30 3.38
CA LEU A 48 -17.60 -0.28 4.66
C LEU A 48 -18.52 0.95 4.83
N ASN A 49 -18.14 2.09 4.24
CA ASN A 49 -18.89 3.34 4.31
C ASN A 49 -19.68 3.65 3.03
N GLN A 50 -19.98 2.65 2.19
CA GLN A 50 -20.62 2.87 0.89
C GLN A 50 -21.97 3.59 1.00
N ASP A 51 -22.80 3.21 1.98
CA ASP A 51 -24.12 3.81 2.23
C ASP A 51 -24.05 5.19 2.91
N HIS A 52 -22.87 5.59 3.39
CA HIS A 52 -22.62 6.83 4.12
C HIS A 52 -21.63 7.75 3.39
N TYR A 53 -21.50 7.61 2.07
CA TYR A 53 -20.63 8.47 1.28
C TYR A 53 -20.93 9.96 1.55
N PRO A 54 -19.90 10.83 1.77
CA PRO A 54 -18.46 10.63 1.57
C PRO A 54 -17.66 10.21 2.81
N LYS A 55 -18.30 9.66 3.86
CA LYS A 55 -17.65 9.28 5.12
C LYS A 55 -16.45 8.33 4.91
N LEU A 56 -15.43 8.51 5.76
CA LEU A 56 -14.26 7.63 5.91
C LEU A 56 -13.98 7.46 7.40
N ASN A 57 -13.58 6.27 7.82
CA ASN A 57 -13.09 6.03 9.17
C ASN A 57 -11.69 6.64 9.35
N PHE A 58 -10.87 6.58 8.31
CA PHE A 58 -9.53 7.16 8.27
C PHE A 58 -9.40 8.16 7.12
N PRO A 59 -9.88 9.40 7.31
CA PRO A 59 -9.80 10.44 6.27
C PRO A 59 -8.36 10.89 6.01
N GLU A 60 -7.54 11.00 7.06
CA GLU A 60 -6.16 11.48 7.00
C GLU A 60 -5.17 10.32 6.91
N VAL A 61 -4.68 10.06 5.69
CA VAL A 61 -3.73 8.97 5.41
C VAL A 61 -2.63 9.47 4.48
N TYR A 62 -1.38 9.23 4.85
CA TYR A 62 -0.19 9.67 4.14
C TYR A 62 0.74 8.50 3.79
N LEU A 63 1.62 8.74 2.82
CA LEU A 63 2.70 7.84 2.45
C LEU A 63 4.03 8.56 2.70
N LEU A 64 4.90 7.97 3.51
CA LEU A 64 6.24 8.51 3.77
C LEU A 64 7.09 8.40 2.50
N HIS A 65 7.42 9.54 1.89
CA HIS A 65 8.25 9.59 0.69
C HIS A 65 9.65 9.03 0.95
N GLY A 66 10.22 8.30 -0.01
CA GLY A 66 11.55 7.66 0.12
C GLY A 66 11.60 6.44 1.05
N GLY A 67 10.57 6.23 1.88
CA GLY A 67 10.47 5.10 2.79
C GLY A 67 11.46 5.14 3.93
N TYR A 68 11.57 4.01 4.63
CA TYR A 68 12.42 3.87 5.81
C TYR A 68 13.90 4.10 5.49
N LYS A 69 14.37 3.71 4.29
CA LYS A 69 15.76 3.94 3.89
C LYS A 69 16.12 5.43 3.91
N ALA A 70 15.33 6.26 3.22
CA ALA A 70 15.59 7.70 3.16
C ALA A 70 15.36 8.39 4.52
N PHE A 71 14.39 7.89 5.29
CA PHE A 71 14.15 8.37 6.65
C PHE A 71 15.34 8.10 7.57
N TYR A 72 15.85 6.86 7.57
CA TYR A 72 17.00 6.47 8.38
C TYR A 72 18.27 7.26 8.01
N GLU A 73 18.51 7.48 6.71
CA GLU A 73 19.65 8.28 6.23
C GLU A 73 19.63 9.73 6.73
N SER A 74 18.45 10.27 7.04
CA SER A 74 18.28 11.67 7.46
C SER A 74 18.00 11.85 8.96
N HIS A 75 17.40 10.85 9.61
CA HIS A 75 16.89 10.91 10.99
C HIS A 75 17.10 9.58 11.73
N GLY A 76 18.27 8.95 11.57
CA GLY A 76 18.58 7.65 12.20
C GLY A 76 18.48 7.67 13.73
N ASP A 77 18.70 8.84 14.35
CA ASP A 77 18.54 9.10 15.78
C ASP A 77 17.10 8.93 16.28
N LEU A 78 16.11 8.98 15.39
CA LEU A 78 14.70 8.75 15.70
C LEU A 78 14.27 7.28 15.50
N CYS A 79 15.18 6.40 15.11
CA CYS A 79 14.90 4.99 14.88
C CYS A 79 15.28 4.12 16.09
N ASP A 80 14.47 3.10 16.37
CA ASP A 80 14.74 2.11 17.42
C ASP A 80 14.53 0.68 16.87
N PRO A 81 15.59 -0.15 16.79
CA PRO A 81 17.00 0.21 17.01
C PRO A 81 17.52 1.21 15.97
N ASP A 82 18.59 1.94 16.29
CA ASP A 82 19.34 2.77 15.33
C ASP A 82 20.11 1.86 14.35
N SER A 83 19.37 1.23 13.44
CA SER A 83 19.91 0.42 12.36
C SER A 83 18.94 0.32 11.18
N TYR A 84 19.50 -0.02 10.03
CA TYR A 84 18.76 -0.27 8.81
C TYR A 84 19.06 -1.67 8.26
N THR A 85 18.04 -2.52 8.24
CA THR A 85 18.10 -3.85 7.63
C THR A 85 17.31 -3.86 6.31
N PRO A 86 17.98 -3.98 5.14
CA PRO A 86 17.31 -4.03 3.85
C PRO A 86 16.50 -5.31 3.70
N MET A 87 15.49 -5.30 2.83
CA MET A 87 14.63 -6.48 2.62
C MET A 87 15.40 -7.70 2.08
N LEU A 88 16.48 -7.46 1.32
CA LEU A 88 17.33 -8.50 0.72
C LEU A 88 18.57 -8.81 1.58
N HIS A 89 18.57 -8.49 2.87
CA HIS A 89 19.67 -8.81 3.76
C HIS A 89 19.97 -10.32 3.76
N LEU A 90 21.25 -10.68 3.64
CA LEU A 90 21.69 -12.07 3.43
C LEU A 90 21.22 -12.99 4.56
N ASP A 91 21.32 -12.52 5.80
CA ASP A 91 20.93 -13.30 7.00
C ASP A 91 19.42 -13.55 7.09
N HIS A 92 18.60 -12.84 6.29
CA HIS A 92 17.14 -12.90 6.33
C HIS A 92 16.53 -13.51 5.06
N CYS A 93 17.32 -14.22 4.24
CA CYS A 93 16.82 -14.86 3.01
C CYS A 93 15.69 -15.89 3.30
N ALA A 94 15.81 -16.65 4.39
CA ALA A 94 14.81 -17.63 4.80
C ALA A 94 13.49 -16.95 5.22
N ASP A 95 13.57 -15.86 5.99
CA ASP A 95 12.43 -15.06 6.41
C ASP A 95 11.71 -14.46 5.20
N LEU A 96 12.48 -13.86 4.27
CA LEU A 96 11.93 -13.29 3.05
C LEU A 96 11.14 -14.34 2.24
N ARG A 97 11.69 -15.55 2.10
CA ARG A 97 11.00 -16.66 1.42
C ARG A 97 9.70 -17.04 2.13
N HIS A 98 9.74 -17.18 3.45
CA HIS A 98 8.58 -17.53 4.28
C HIS A 98 7.45 -16.50 4.14
N PHE A 99 7.76 -15.22 4.34
CA PHE A 99 6.75 -14.15 4.25
C PHE A 99 6.25 -13.92 2.83
N ARG A 100 7.06 -14.20 1.80
CA ARG A 100 6.61 -14.14 0.40
C ARG A 100 5.61 -15.24 0.07
N VAL A 101 5.82 -16.46 0.57
CA VAL A 101 4.86 -17.57 0.38
C VAL A 101 3.54 -17.24 1.07
N LYS A 102 3.59 -16.77 2.33
CA LYS A 102 2.40 -16.28 3.02
C LYS A 102 1.72 -15.20 2.21
N SER A 103 2.44 -14.18 1.74
CA SER A 103 1.88 -13.07 0.96
C SER A 103 1.18 -13.52 -0.33
N LYS A 104 1.66 -14.58 -1.00
CA LYS A 104 1.10 -15.08 -2.26
C LYS A 104 -0.30 -15.68 -2.12
N THR A 105 -0.58 -16.40 -1.04
CA THR A 105 -1.93 -16.96 -0.79
C THR A 105 -2.99 -15.87 -0.66
N TRP A 106 -2.60 -14.63 -0.33
CA TRP A 106 -3.49 -13.47 -0.25
C TRP A 106 -3.64 -12.69 -1.57
N THR A 107 -2.76 -12.92 -2.56
CA THR A 107 -2.80 -12.21 -3.85
C THR A 107 -3.63 -12.89 -4.93
N ALA A 108 -4.04 -14.15 -4.71
CA ALA A 108 -4.75 -14.95 -5.72
C ALA A 108 -6.15 -14.42 -6.09
N GLY A 109 -6.73 -13.51 -5.29
CA GLY A 109 -8.04 -12.88 -5.58
C GLY A 109 -7.98 -11.60 -6.42
N SER A 110 -6.81 -11.17 -6.87
CA SER A 110 -6.69 -10.09 -7.85
C SER A 110 -6.82 -10.71 -9.24
N GLU A 111 -8.06 -10.92 -9.69
CA GLU A 111 -8.31 -11.22 -11.10
C GLU A 111 -7.54 -10.23 -11.97
N LYS A 112 -6.70 -10.77 -12.85
CA LYS A 112 -6.09 -9.97 -13.90
C LYS A 112 -7.23 -9.47 -14.77
N VAL A 113 -7.66 -8.23 -14.57
CA VAL A 113 -8.40 -7.51 -15.61
C VAL A 113 -7.43 -7.40 -16.78
N SER A 114 -7.49 -8.39 -17.65
CA SER A 114 -6.90 -8.38 -18.96
C SER A 114 -7.49 -7.15 -19.65
N SER A 115 -6.70 -6.08 -19.74
CA SER A 115 -7.03 -4.99 -20.65
C SER A 115 -6.97 -5.61 -22.05
N ARG A 116 -8.10 -6.10 -22.55
CA ARG A 116 -8.27 -6.33 -23.99
C ARG A 116 -8.08 -4.96 -24.61
N ARG A 117 -6.85 -4.69 -25.07
CA ARG A 117 -6.57 -3.58 -25.97
C ARG A 117 -7.55 -3.73 -27.12
N HIS A 118 -8.58 -2.89 -27.15
CA HIS A 118 -9.43 -2.75 -28.31
C HIS A 118 -8.52 -2.13 -29.38
N ARG A 119 -7.90 -2.99 -30.17
CA ARG A 119 -7.14 -2.61 -31.34
C ARG A 119 -8.16 -2.15 -32.37
N SER A 120 -8.48 -0.85 -32.38
CA SER A 120 -9.18 -0.25 -33.51
C SER A 120 -8.28 -0.41 -34.74
N ARG A 121 -8.81 -1.12 -35.73
CA ARG A 121 -8.22 -1.29 -37.06
C ARG A 121 -8.66 -0.10 -37.92
N ILE A 122 -7.68 0.72 -38.33
CA ILE A 122 -7.41 1.29 -39.69
C ILE A 122 -8.57 2.09 -40.35
N PHE A 123 -8.39 3.34 -40.82
CA PHE A 123 -7.90 3.69 -42.18
C PHE A 123 -7.80 5.22 -42.41
N PRO A 124 -7.16 5.68 -43.51
CA PRO A 124 -6.24 6.81 -43.53
C PRO A 124 -6.84 8.03 -44.26
N SER A 125 -6.19 9.17 -44.12
CA SER A 125 -6.03 10.16 -45.21
C SER A 125 -5.08 11.23 -44.72
N GLY A 126 -4.04 11.48 -45.50
CA GLY A 126 -3.18 12.64 -45.31
C GLY A 126 -3.92 13.93 -45.63
N LEU A 127 -3.39 15.04 -45.12
CA LEU A 127 -3.05 16.22 -45.90
C LEU A 127 -2.28 17.20 -45.00
N ASP A 128 -1.31 17.82 -45.63
CA ASP A 128 -0.34 18.77 -45.11
C ASP A 128 -0.98 20.01 -44.46
N PHE A 129 -0.39 20.45 -43.35
CA PHE A 129 0.12 21.82 -43.12
C PHE A 129 1.00 21.84 -41.85
#